data_AF-A0A401M5J0-F1
#
_entry.id   AF-A0A401M5J0-F1
#
_cell.length_a   1.000
_cell.length_b   1.000
_cell.length_c   1.000
_cell.angle_alpha   90.00
_cell.angle_beta   90.00
_cell.angle_gamma   90.00
#
_symmetry.space_group_name_H-M   'P 1'
#
loop_
_entity.id
_entity.type
_entity.pdbx_description
1 polymer ?
#
loop_
_entity_poly.entity_id
_entity_poly.type
_entity_poly.pdbx_seq_one_letter_code
_entity_poly.pdbx_strand_id
1 'polypeptide(L)'
;MTREGMDLVKNPDGITRFEARERLSGPLHAALDGTVRTNFNLGDYETASFAAMKAVEVAVRDASGLDNSMVGVKLMRAAFQPHQAGKAGGPLADAGAEGGEQEAASALFAGAMGAYKNPSSQLVRPLHTLLAAGEPVTVDQLAARADRPVAEIREALAAMPDTEYDAEGRIIGYGLTFTPTPHRYEVNGRTFYTWCALDTLAFPAILGHIAQVTSPWRATGEPVRLTAAPDGPTDVEPATAVVSLVTADVPTSMRVSFCNQVHFFAGADAAKNSLAEHPDAKILPVAEAFDVGRPIIEQILADDTASDCC
;
A
#
# COMPACT_ATOMS: atom_id res chain seq x y z
N MET A 1 -13.83 -32.66 -18.13
CA MET A 1 -13.63 -31.24 -17.74
C MET A 1 -12.26 -31.13 -17.10
N THR A 2 -11.42 -30.18 -17.49
CA THR A 2 -10.09 -29.99 -16.89
C THR A 2 -10.22 -29.45 -15.46
N ARG A 3 -9.15 -29.55 -14.65
CA ARG A 3 -9.14 -29.00 -13.29
C ARG A 3 -9.38 -27.49 -13.28
N GLU A 4 -8.75 -26.76 -14.21
CA GLU A 4 -9.05 -25.34 -14.48
C GLU A 4 -10.52 -25.11 -14.87
N GLY A 5 -11.10 -25.95 -15.73
CA GLY A 5 -12.52 -25.85 -16.10
C GLY A 5 -13.49 -26.12 -14.94
N MET A 6 -13.08 -26.89 -13.94
CA MET A 6 -13.85 -27.11 -12.71
C MET A 6 -13.74 -25.94 -11.72
N ASP A 7 -12.55 -25.35 -11.58
CA ASP A 7 -12.34 -24.18 -10.72
C ASP A 7 -13.01 -22.93 -11.31
N LEU A 8 -13.03 -22.80 -12.64
CA LEU A 8 -13.76 -21.75 -13.37
C LEU A 8 -15.26 -21.75 -13.11
N VAL A 9 -15.86 -22.94 -12.96
CA VAL A 9 -17.31 -23.11 -12.74
C VAL A 9 -17.69 -22.93 -11.27
N LYS A 10 -16.75 -23.14 -10.34
CA LYS A 10 -16.97 -23.01 -8.89
C LYS A 10 -16.68 -21.62 -8.36
N ASN A 11 -15.79 -20.87 -9.01
CA ASN A 11 -15.44 -19.51 -8.62
C ASN A 11 -16.33 -18.50 -9.37
N PRO A 12 -17.13 -17.66 -8.67
CA PRO A 12 -17.92 -16.58 -9.27
C PRO A 12 -17.11 -15.66 -10.20
N ASP A 13 -15.83 -15.46 -9.91
CA ASP A 13 -14.91 -14.62 -10.66
C ASP A 13 -14.00 -15.40 -11.63
N GLY A 14 -14.25 -16.71 -11.79
CA GLY A 14 -13.44 -17.59 -12.62
C GLY A 14 -13.31 -17.08 -14.05
N ILE A 15 -14.42 -16.69 -14.67
CA ILE A 15 -14.43 -16.18 -16.06
C ILE A 15 -13.62 -14.88 -16.15
N THR A 16 -13.80 -13.95 -15.21
CA THR A 16 -13.03 -12.70 -15.15
C THR A 16 -11.53 -12.97 -15.06
N ARG A 17 -11.11 -13.92 -14.21
CA ARG A 17 -9.70 -14.32 -14.05
C ARG A 17 -9.13 -14.99 -15.31
N PHE A 18 -9.92 -15.81 -15.98
CA PHE A 18 -9.52 -16.41 -17.25
C PHE A 18 -9.33 -15.36 -18.34
N GLU A 19 -10.28 -14.44 -18.50
CA GLU A 19 -10.15 -13.34 -19.46
C GLU A 19 -8.99 -12.40 -19.13
N ALA A 20 -8.75 -12.13 -17.84
CA ALA A 20 -7.63 -11.32 -17.38
C ALA A 20 -6.28 -11.97 -17.74
N ARG A 21 -6.15 -13.30 -17.55
CA ARG A 21 -4.98 -14.09 -17.98
C ARG A 21 -4.79 -14.07 -19.49
N GLU A 22 -5.87 -14.19 -20.26
CA GLU A 22 -5.83 -14.08 -21.72
C GLU A 22 -5.38 -12.68 -22.17
N ARG A 23 -5.80 -11.61 -21.49
CA ARG A 23 -5.36 -10.23 -21.80
C ARG A 23 -3.87 -9.99 -21.53
N LEU A 24 -3.25 -10.74 -20.62
CA LEU A 24 -1.80 -10.71 -20.33
C LEU A 24 -1.02 -11.91 -20.91
N SER A 25 -1.63 -12.65 -21.82
CA SER A 25 -1.04 -13.86 -22.44
C SER A 25 0.16 -13.57 -23.35
N GLY A 26 0.44 -12.30 -23.64
CA GLY A 26 1.59 -11.88 -24.41
C GLY A 26 2.93 -11.94 -23.64
N PRO A 27 4.06 -11.93 -24.37
CA PRO A 27 5.38 -11.76 -23.77
C PRO A 27 5.46 -10.40 -23.08
N LEU A 28 5.77 -10.42 -21.78
CA LEU A 28 6.02 -9.20 -21.02
C LEU A 28 7.52 -8.87 -21.08
N HIS A 29 7.85 -7.61 -20.83
CA HIS A 29 9.25 -7.21 -20.63
C HIS A 29 9.84 -8.01 -19.45
N ALA A 30 11.13 -8.38 -19.53
CA ALA A 30 11.78 -9.25 -18.53
C ALA A 30 11.67 -8.72 -17.08
N ALA A 31 11.65 -7.40 -16.91
CA ALA A 31 11.46 -6.75 -15.60
C ALA A 31 10.06 -6.98 -14.99
N LEU A 32 9.06 -7.30 -15.81
CA LEU A 32 7.68 -7.54 -15.40
C LEU A 32 7.40 -9.05 -15.30
N ASP A 33 8.02 -9.85 -16.16
CA ASP A 33 7.70 -11.27 -16.36
C ASP A 33 7.87 -12.15 -15.10
N GLY A 34 8.71 -11.74 -14.14
CA GLY A 34 8.82 -12.39 -12.84
C GLY A 34 7.67 -11.99 -11.91
N THR A 35 7.90 -10.97 -11.08
CA THR A 35 7.00 -10.57 -10.00
C THR A 35 5.59 -10.24 -10.47
N VAL A 36 5.42 -9.50 -11.59
CA VAL A 36 4.08 -9.10 -12.06
C VAL A 36 3.31 -10.32 -12.54
N ARG A 37 3.91 -11.18 -13.37
CA ARG A 37 3.23 -12.38 -13.88
C ARG A 37 2.90 -13.35 -12.76
N THR A 38 3.80 -13.53 -11.80
CA THR A 38 3.56 -14.39 -10.64
C THR A 38 2.33 -13.91 -9.86
N ASN A 39 2.33 -12.64 -9.43
CA ASN A 39 1.20 -12.10 -8.66
C ASN A 39 -0.10 -12.10 -9.48
N PHE A 40 -0.03 -11.75 -10.76
CA PHE A 40 -1.20 -11.76 -11.64
C PHE A 40 -1.79 -13.17 -11.81
N ASN A 41 -0.96 -14.19 -12.02
CA ASN A 41 -1.43 -15.57 -12.14
C ASN A 41 -2.03 -16.10 -10.83
N LEU A 42 -1.52 -15.62 -9.69
CA LEU A 42 -2.05 -15.91 -8.37
C LEU A 42 -3.38 -15.19 -8.08
N GLY A 43 -3.77 -14.20 -8.90
CA GLY A 43 -4.99 -13.40 -8.73
C GLY A 43 -4.76 -12.12 -7.93
N ASP A 44 -3.52 -11.85 -7.50
CA ASP A 44 -3.13 -10.63 -6.80
C ASP A 44 -2.86 -9.51 -7.83
N TYR A 45 -3.93 -8.96 -8.37
CA TYR A 45 -3.88 -7.94 -9.42
C TYR A 45 -3.38 -6.58 -8.93
N GLU A 46 -3.60 -6.26 -7.66
CA GLU A 46 -3.13 -5.02 -7.05
C GLU A 46 -1.61 -5.01 -6.98
N THR A 47 -1.01 -6.05 -6.37
CA THR A 47 0.45 -6.16 -6.29
C THR A 47 1.07 -6.31 -7.68
N ALA A 48 0.39 -7.01 -8.60
CA ALA A 48 0.85 -7.09 -9.99
C ALA A 48 0.88 -5.71 -10.67
N SER A 49 -0.21 -4.94 -10.57
CA SER A 49 -0.30 -3.59 -11.15
C SER A 49 0.70 -2.63 -10.48
N PHE A 50 0.88 -2.74 -9.17
CA PHE A 50 1.87 -1.99 -8.41
C PHE A 50 3.29 -2.26 -8.84
N ALA A 51 3.67 -3.54 -8.86
CA ALA A 51 4.99 -3.95 -9.29
C ALA A 51 5.26 -3.52 -10.74
N ALA A 52 4.23 -3.52 -11.60
CA ALA A 52 4.35 -3.05 -12.97
C ALA A 52 4.62 -1.54 -13.06
N MET A 53 3.82 -0.73 -12.38
CA MET A 53 3.98 0.73 -12.41
C MET A 53 5.25 1.20 -11.70
N LYS A 54 5.65 0.53 -10.61
CA LYS A 54 6.96 0.73 -9.98
C LYS A 54 8.11 0.40 -10.93
N ALA A 55 8.02 -0.70 -11.69
CA ALA A 55 9.04 -1.05 -12.67
C ALA A 55 9.14 -0.01 -13.80
N VAL A 56 8.02 0.56 -14.24
CA VAL A 56 8.00 1.69 -15.20
C VAL A 56 8.69 2.91 -14.59
N GLU A 57 8.37 3.27 -13.35
CA GLU A 57 8.96 4.41 -12.66
C GLU A 57 10.48 4.27 -12.47
N VAL A 58 10.95 3.09 -12.09
CA VAL A 58 12.38 2.78 -11.96
C VAL A 58 13.05 2.86 -13.33
N ALA A 59 12.48 2.23 -14.37
CA ALA A 59 13.06 2.26 -15.70
C ALA A 59 13.18 3.67 -16.29
N VAL A 60 12.16 4.52 -16.10
CA VAL A 60 12.21 5.92 -16.55
C VAL A 60 13.28 6.71 -15.81
N ARG A 61 13.42 6.49 -14.50
CA ARG A 61 14.46 7.15 -13.70
C ARG A 61 15.86 6.75 -14.15
N ASP A 62 16.10 5.45 -14.28
CA ASP A 62 17.39 4.90 -14.70
C ASP A 62 17.78 5.40 -16.10
N ALA A 63 16.81 5.42 -17.03
CA ALA A 63 17.04 5.88 -18.40
C ALA A 63 17.24 7.40 -18.49
N SER A 64 16.55 8.19 -17.66
CA SER A 64 16.64 9.65 -17.68
C SER A 64 17.82 10.22 -16.90
N GLY A 65 18.38 9.45 -15.95
CA GLY A 65 19.44 9.92 -15.04
C GLY A 65 19.01 11.04 -14.10
N LEU A 66 17.70 11.26 -13.94
CA LEU A 66 17.15 12.29 -13.06
C LEU A 66 17.29 11.88 -11.58
N ASP A 67 17.32 12.89 -10.71
CA ASP A 67 17.56 12.71 -9.28
C ASP A 67 16.49 11.81 -8.61
N ASN A 68 16.91 11.07 -7.57
CA ASN A 68 16.03 10.15 -6.86
C ASN A 68 14.86 10.83 -6.13
N SER A 69 14.92 12.14 -5.89
CA SER A 69 13.79 12.93 -5.37
C SER A 69 12.66 13.13 -6.39
N MET A 70 12.90 12.86 -7.67
CA MET A 70 11.87 12.92 -8.71
C MET A 70 11.11 11.60 -8.75
N VAL A 71 9.81 11.66 -8.40
CA VAL A 71 8.91 10.49 -8.36
C VAL A 71 7.57 10.78 -9.04
N GLY A 72 6.88 9.72 -9.46
CA GLY A 72 5.53 9.76 -10.04
C GLY A 72 5.39 10.71 -11.23
N VAL A 73 4.31 11.50 -11.23
CA VAL A 73 4.00 12.46 -12.30
C VAL A 73 5.14 13.45 -12.55
N LYS A 74 5.85 13.89 -11.50
CA LYS A 74 6.95 14.86 -11.60
C LYS A 74 8.12 14.29 -12.39
N LEU A 75 8.51 13.04 -12.08
CA LEU A 75 9.52 12.31 -12.84
C LEU A 75 9.12 12.16 -14.31
N MET A 76 7.89 11.72 -14.56
CA MET A 76 7.41 11.50 -15.95
C MET A 76 7.42 12.79 -16.77
N ARG A 77 6.91 13.89 -16.21
CA ARG A 77 6.88 15.18 -16.92
C ARG A 77 8.27 15.74 -17.16
N ALA A 78 9.20 15.55 -16.22
CA ALA A 78 10.58 16.01 -16.40
C ALA A 78 11.34 15.15 -17.42
N ALA A 79 11.15 13.83 -17.38
CA ALA A 79 11.83 12.89 -18.27
C ALA A 79 11.38 13.06 -19.73
N PHE A 80 10.07 13.24 -19.97
CA PHE A 80 9.46 13.31 -21.30
C PHE A 80 9.10 14.74 -21.74
N GLN A 81 9.63 15.78 -21.09
CA GLN A 81 9.30 17.17 -21.43
C GLN A 81 9.57 17.43 -22.93
N PRO A 82 8.58 17.90 -23.72
CA PRO A 82 8.78 18.14 -25.16
C PRO A 82 9.88 19.16 -25.44
N HIS A 83 10.60 18.94 -26.54
CA HIS A 83 11.54 19.93 -27.07
C HIS A 83 10.79 21.19 -27.50
N GLN A 84 11.36 22.35 -27.17
CA GLN A 84 10.86 23.64 -27.64
C GLN A 84 11.87 24.30 -28.57
N ALA A 85 11.41 25.26 -29.37
CA ALA A 85 12.29 25.98 -30.29
C ALA A 85 13.51 26.57 -29.56
N GLY A 86 14.69 25.99 -29.80
CA GLY A 86 15.95 26.41 -29.18
C GLY A 86 16.21 25.90 -27.76
N LYS A 87 15.35 25.04 -27.18
CA LYS A 87 15.54 24.46 -25.85
C LYS A 87 15.35 22.95 -25.89
N ALA A 88 16.38 22.21 -25.48
CA ALA A 88 16.29 20.77 -25.31
C ALA A 88 15.21 20.43 -24.27
N GLY A 89 14.37 19.44 -24.61
CA GLY A 89 13.37 18.87 -23.72
C GLY A 89 13.99 17.96 -22.66
N GLY A 90 13.16 17.08 -22.12
CA GLY A 90 13.55 16.08 -21.14
C GLY A 90 14.47 15.01 -21.74
N PRO A 91 15.27 14.31 -20.93
CA PRO A 91 16.23 13.31 -21.40
C PRO A 91 15.64 12.16 -22.24
N LEU A 92 14.35 11.87 -22.08
CA LEU A 92 13.63 10.79 -22.79
C LEU A 92 12.66 11.32 -23.85
N ALA A 93 12.65 12.62 -24.13
CA ALA A 93 11.84 13.17 -25.21
C ALA A 93 12.42 12.76 -26.57
N ASP A 94 11.59 12.22 -27.45
CA ASP A 94 12.02 11.84 -28.80
C ASP A 94 12.18 13.10 -29.68
N ALA A 95 13.42 13.52 -29.88
CA ALA A 95 13.76 14.68 -30.70
C ALA A 95 13.37 14.51 -32.19
N GLY A 96 13.13 13.28 -32.66
CA GLY A 96 12.71 12.98 -34.02
C GLY A 96 11.19 13.01 -34.22
N ALA A 97 10.41 12.99 -33.14
CA ALA A 97 8.95 12.98 -33.18
C ALA A 97 8.37 14.41 -33.34
N GLU A 98 7.16 14.51 -33.89
CA GLU A 98 6.46 15.80 -33.95
C GLU A 98 6.13 16.31 -32.54
N GLY A 99 6.00 17.62 -32.37
CA GLY A 99 5.72 18.22 -31.06
C GLY A 99 4.48 17.64 -30.37
N GLY A 100 3.42 17.36 -31.12
CA GLY A 100 2.21 16.72 -30.60
C GLY A 100 2.43 15.27 -30.15
N GLU A 101 3.33 14.53 -30.79
CA GLU A 101 3.67 13.15 -30.39
C GLU A 101 4.51 13.15 -29.10
N GLN A 102 5.44 14.11 -28.97
CA GLN A 102 6.21 14.30 -27.74
C GLN A 102 5.29 14.67 -26.56
N GLU A 103 4.33 15.57 -26.80
CA GLU A 103 3.31 15.93 -25.81
C GLU A 103 2.43 14.73 -25.43
N ALA A 104 2.00 13.92 -26.41
CA ALA A 104 1.21 12.73 -26.17
C ALA A 104 1.97 11.68 -25.35
N ALA A 105 3.26 11.48 -25.63
CA ALA A 105 4.11 10.57 -24.86
C ALA A 105 4.23 11.05 -23.39
N SER A 106 4.55 12.33 -23.18
CA SER A 106 4.60 12.91 -21.84
C SER A 106 3.26 12.74 -21.10
N ALA A 107 2.15 13.01 -21.78
CA ALA A 107 0.82 12.88 -21.21
C ALA A 107 0.46 11.42 -20.87
N LEU A 108 0.86 10.45 -21.71
CA LEU A 108 0.63 9.03 -21.47
C LEU A 108 1.35 8.56 -20.19
N PHE A 109 2.65 8.83 -20.07
CA PHE A 109 3.43 8.40 -18.90
C PHE A 109 2.99 9.12 -17.63
N ALA A 110 2.79 10.44 -17.69
CA ALA A 110 2.32 11.21 -16.56
C ALA A 110 0.89 10.82 -16.15
N GLY A 111 0.01 10.60 -17.13
CA GLY A 111 -1.38 10.17 -16.92
C GLY A 111 -1.46 8.78 -16.32
N ALA A 112 -0.67 7.82 -16.81
CA ALA A 112 -0.61 6.47 -16.26
C ALA A 112 -0.08 6.48 -14.82
N MET A 113 1.00 7.21 -14.53
CA MET A 113 1.50 7.36 -13.15
C MET A 113 0.52 8.10 -12.24
N GLY A 114 -0.17 9.14 -12.75
CA GLY A 114 -1.14 9.91 -11.98
C GLY A 114 -2.44 9.15 -11.71
N ALA A 115 -2.90 8.34 -12.66
CA ALA A 115 -4.06 7.47 -12.49
C ALA A 115 -3.77 6.30 -11.54
N TYR A 116 -2.50 5.88 -11.46
CA TYR A 116 -2.08 4.77 -10.62
C TYR A 116 -1.64 5.18 -9.22
N LYS A 117 -0.94 6.31 -9.04
CA LYS A 117 -0.59 6.81 -7.71
C LYS A 117 -1.89 7.15 -6.98
N ASN A 118 -2.22 6.30 -6.01
CA ASN A 118 -3.40 6.43 -5.17
C ASN A 118 -3.39 7.83 -4.50
N PRO A 119 -4.33 8.74 -4.84
CA PRO A 119 -4.38 10.08 -4.25
C PRO A 119 -4.44 10.04 -2.73
N SER A 120 -4.97 8.95 -2.16
CA SER A 120 -5.03 8.74 -0.71
C SER A 120 -3.68 8.42 -0.08
N SER A 121 -2.66 7.92 -0.80
CA SER A 121 -1.33 7.62 -0.21
C SER A 121 -0.67 8.87 0.36
N GLN A 122 -0.89 10.03 -0.27
CA GLN A 122 -0.41 11.33 0.20
C GLN A 122 -1.12 11.80 1.48
N LEU A 123 -2.32 11.28 1.77
CA LEU A 123 -3.05 11.60 3.00
C LEU A 123 -2.70 10.68 4.16
N VAL A 124 -2.17 9.49 3.89
CA VAL A 124 -1.88 8.48 4.91
C VAL A 124 -0.98 9.07 5.99
N ARG A 125 0.22 9.58 5.68
CA ARG A 125 1.14 10.08 6.71
C ARG A 125 0.61 11.31 7.47
N PRO A 126 0.08 12.37 6.81
CA PRO A 126 -0.58 13.49 7.49
C PRO A 126 -1.68 13.06 8.45
N LEU A 127 -2.58 12.17 8.02
CA LEU A 127 -3.70 11.70 8.82
C LEU A 127 -3.23 10.89 10.03
N HIS A 128 -2.33 9.93 9.84
CA HIS A 128 -1.81 9.12 10.95
C HIS A 128 -1.00 9.96 11.94
N THR A 129 -0.28 10.99 11.47
CA THR A 129 0.42 11.94 12.35
C THR A 129 -0.56 12.66 13.26
N LEU A 130 -1.69 13.12 12.73
CA LEU A 130 -2.73 13.78 13.51
C LEU A 130 -3.46 12.81 14.45
N LEU A 131 -3.78 11.60 13.99
CA LEU A 131 -4.40 10.57 14.84
C LEU A 131 -3.49 10.15 16.00
N ALA A 132 -2.17 10.03 15.78
CA ALA A 132 -1.21 9.71 16.83
C ALA A 132 -1.06 10.83 17.88
N ALA A 133 -1.47 12.06 17.57
CA ALA A 133 -1.61 13.13 18.56
C ALA A 133 -2.81 12.91 19.50
N GLY A 134 -3.65 11.90 19.23
CA GLY A 134 -4.70 11.33 20.07
C GLY A 134 -5.93 12.19 20.31
N GLU A 135 -6.27 13.04 19.35
CA GLU A 135 -7.53 13.77 19.29
C GLU A 135 -8.21 13.50 17.94
N PRO A 136 -9.56 13.50 17.87
CA PRO A 136 -10.28 13.37 16.61
C PRO A 136 -9.90 14.47 15.62
N VAL A 137 -9.71 14.10 14.35
CA VAL A 137 -9.13 14.95 13.33
C VAL A 137 -10.21 15.59 12.47
N THR A 138 -10.20 16.92 12.32
CA THR A 138 -11.08 17.60 11.38
C THR A 138 -10.50 17.61 9.96
N VAL A 139 -11.36 17.77 8.96
CA VAL A 139 -10.93 17.92 7.55
C VAL A 139 -10.02 19.14 7.40
N ASP A 140 -10.27 20.23 8.13
CA ASP A 140 -9.44 21.44 8.08
C ASP A 140 -8.05 21.22 8.67
N GLN A 141 -7.93 20.45 9.76
CA GLN A 141 -6.64 20.05 10.33
C GLN A 141 -5.85 19.18 9.36
N LEU A 142 -6.51 18.21 8.72
CA LEU A 142 -5.87 17.36 7.72
C LEU A 142 -5.42 18.17 6.50
N ALA A 143 -6.25 19.10 6.02
CA ALA A 143 -5.91 20.00 4.92
C ALA A 143 -4.70 20.87 5.25
N ALA A 144 -4.67 21.49 6.43
CA ALA A 144 -3.54 22.28 6.88
C ALA A 144 -2.26 21.44 7.01
N ARG A 145 -2.36 20.20 7.52
CA ARG A 145 -1.20 19.32 7.70
C ARG A 145 -0.65 18.75 6.39
N ALA A 146 -1.52 18.51 5.42
CA ALA A 146 -1.15 18.03 4.09
C ALA A 146 -0.75 19.19 3.14
N ASP A 147 -0.92 20.44 3.56
CA ASP A 147 -0.78 21.65 2.72
C ASP A 147 -1.62 21.57 1.43
N ARG A 148 -2.91 21.21 1.58
CA ARG A 148 -3.85 21.06 0.46
C ARG A 148 -5.16 21.79 0.69
N PRO A 149 -5.88 22.17 -0.38
CA PRO A 149 -7.22 22.71 -0.27
C PRO A 149 -8.18 21.71 0.38
N VAL A 150 -9.04 22.20 1.28
CA VAL A 150 -10.09 21.40 1.94
C VAL A 150 -10.96 20.61 0.96
N ALA A 151 -11.28 21.19 -0.20
CA ALA A 151 -12.08 20.52 -1.23
C ALA A 151 -11.39 19.24 -1.75
N GLU A 152 -10.07 19.29 -1.91
CA GLU A 152 -9.27 18.17 -2.38
C GLU A 152 -9.19 17.05 -1.33
N ILE A 153 -9.01 17.43 -0.06
CA ILE A 153 -9.05 16.47 1.05
C ILE A 153 -10.39 15.74 1.09
N ARG A 154 -11.51 16.46 0.88
CA ARG A 154 -12.85 15.83 0.86
C ARG A 154 -13.01 14.82 -0.27
N GLU A 155 -12.50 15.13 -1.46
CA GLU A 155 -12.52 14.21 -2.59
C GLU A 155 -11.68 12.96 -2.32
N ALA A 156 -10.47 13.13 -1.80
CA ALA A 156 -9.60 12.02 -1.45
C ALA A 156 -10.17 11.17 -0.30
N LEU A 157 -10.77 11.76 0.73
CA LEU A 157 -11.48 11.03 1.79
C LEU A 157 -12.70 10.25 1.27
N ALA A 158 -13.41 10.77 0.26
CA ALA A 158 -14.50 10.05 -0.38
C ALA A 158 -14.02 8.78 -1.11
N ALA A 159 -12.77 8.74 -1.55
CA ALA A 159 -12.11 7.57 -2.09
C ALA A 159 -11.51 6.63 -1.01
N MET A 160 -11.66 6.96 0.28
CA MET A 160 -11.19 6.18 1.44
C MET A 160 -12.38 5.69 2.28
N PRO A 161 -13.20 4.75 1.78
CA PRO A 161 -14.47 4.37 2.39
C PRO A 161 -14.35 3.70 3.77
N ASP A 162 -13.16 3.19 4.11
CA ASP A 162 -12.90 2.58 5.41
C ASP A 162 -12.63 3.60 6.54
N THR A 163 -12.53 4.89 6.21
CA THR A 163 -12.28 5.95 7.20
C THR A 163 -13.37 5.97 8.27
N GLU A 164 -12.96 5.91 9.53
CA GLU A 164 -13.85 5.92 10.69
C GLU A 164 -14.07 7.36 11.16
N TYR A 165 -15.33 7.71 11.41
CA TYR A 165 -15.74 9.04 11.87
C TYR A 165 -16.52 8.95 13.19
N ASP A 166 -16.40 9.97 14.03
CA ASP A 166 -17.26 10.14 15.20
C ASP A 166 -18.63 10.74 14.85
N ALA A 167 -19.48 10.96 15.85
CA ALA A 167 -20.82 11.52 15.68
C ALA A 167 -20.80 12.97 15.14
N GLU A 168 -19.70 13.69 15.34
CA GLU A 168 -19.48 15.05 14.86
C GLU A 168 -18.85 15.09 13.45
N GLY A 169 -18.58 13.93 12.85
CA GLY A 169 -17.98 13.81 11.52
C GLY A 169 -16.47 14.08 11.50
N ARG A 170 -15.79 14.00 12.65
CA ARG A 170 -14.32 14.06 12.73
C ARG A 170 -13.75 12.66 12.55
N ILE A 171 -12.57 12.57 11.94
CA ILE A 171 -11.90 11.31 11.66
C ILE A 171 -11.31 10.78 12.97
N ILE A 172 -11.64 9.54 13.31
CA ILE A 172 -11.16 8.83 14.50
C ILE A 172 -10.36 7.57 14.17
N GLY A 173 -10.30 7.17 12.90
CA GLY A 173 -9.50 6.04 12.51
C GLY A 173 -9.35 5.87 11.00
N TYR A 174 -8.17 5.42 10.61
CA TYR A 174 -7.87 4.87 9.30
C TYR A 174 -6.65 3.98 9.48
N GLY A 175 -6.81 2.66 9.55
CA GLY A 175 -5.75 1.75 10.00
C GLY A 175 -5.42 1.89 11.49
N LEU A 176 -4.84 3.02 11.91
CA LEU A 176 -4.73 3.44 13.32
C LEU A 176 -6.06 4.07 13.76
N THR A 177 -6.58 3.69 14.93
CA THR A 177 -7.93 4.07 15.34
C THR A 177 -8.10 4.21 16.85
N PHE A 178 -9.07 5.03 17.26
CA PHE A 178 -9.53 5.12 18.64
C PHE A 178 -10.57 4.04 18.98
N THR A 179 -11.17 3.42 17.97
CA THR A 179 -12.15 2.35 18.15
C THR A 179 -11.44 1.08 18.61
N PRO A 180 -11.84 0.47 19.75
CA PRO A 180 -11.23 -0.77 20.21
C PRO A 180 -11.24 -1.89 19.16
N THR A 181 -10.06 -2.44 18.89
CA THR A 181 -9.85 -3.65 18.10
C THR A 181 -9.05 -4.66 18.92
N PRO A 182 -8.90 -5.92 18.45
CA PRO A 182 -7.99 -6.88 19.09
C PRO A 182 -6.52 -6.41 19.14
N HIS A 183 -6.10 -5.55 18.21
CA HIS A 183 -4.70 -5.12 18.07
C HIS A 183 -4.47 -3.83 18.86
N ARG A 184 -4.14 -3.98 20.15
CA ARG A 184 -3.86 -2.85 21.03
C ARG A 184 -2.48 -2.27 20.74
N TYR A 185 -2.42 -0.95 20.58
CA TYR A 185 -1.24 -0.20 20.16
C TYR A 185 -1.00 0.97 21.11
N GLU A 186 0.10 0.97 21.84
CA GLU A 186 0.40 2.02 22.81
C GLU A 186 1.64 2.83 22.44
N VAL A 187 1.49 4.15 22.44
CA VAL A 187 2.57 5.09 22.17
C VAL A 187 2.40 6.30 23.08
N ASN A 188 3.50 6.83 23.62
CA ASN A 188 3.53 8.04 24.46
C ASN A 188 2.53 8.02 25.62
N GLY A 189 2.32 6.85 26.25
CA GLY A 189 1.40 6.68 27.38
C GLY A 189 -0.09 6.71 26.99
N ARG A 190 -0.42 6.64 25.70
CA ARG A 190 -1.78 6.61 25.18
C ARG A 190 -2.04 5.26 24.53
N THR A 191 -3.28 4.79 24.65
CA THR A 191 -3.75 3.57 24.00
C THR A 191 -4.55 3.91 22.75
N PHE A 192 -4.14 3.30 21.65
CA PHE A 192 -4.82 3.25 20.37
C PHE A 192 -5.03 1.79 19.99
N TYR A 193 -5.60 1.59 18.81
CA TYR A 193 -5.78 0.28 18.22
C TYR A 193 -5.43 0.34 16.73
N THR A 194 -5.13 -0.81 16.14
CA THR A 194 -4.94 -0.93 14.68
C THR A 194 -5.94 -1.90 14.07
N TRP A 195 -6.19 -1.83 12.77
CA TRP A 195 -7.13 -2.75 12.11
C TRP A 195 -6.56 -4.16 11.93
N CYS A 196 -5.25 -4.31 11.75
CA CYS A 196 -4.63 -5.64 11.64
C CYS A 196 -3.24 -5.75 12.30
N ALA A 197 -2.68 -6.96 12.27
CA ALA A 197 -1.33 -7.24 12.75
C ALA A 197 -0.25 -6.47 11.97
N LEU A 198 -0.37 -6.34 10.63
CA LEU A 198 0.64 -5.64 9.83
C LEU A 198 0.67 -4.14 10.11
N ASP A 199 -0.48 -3.51 10.35
CA ASP A 199 -0.58 -2.11 10.75
C ASP A 199 0.21 -1.80 12.02
N THR A 200 0.22 -2.74 12.99
CA THR A 200 1.00 -2.59 14.23
C THR A 200 2.50 -2.48 13.97
N LEU A 201 2.98 -3.06 12.87
CA LEU A 201 4.39 -3.07 12.47
C LEU A 201 4.72 -1.87 11.57
N ALA A 202 3.77 -1.45 10.73
CA ALA A 202 3.98 -0.39 9.75
C ALA A 202 3.95 1.02 10.36
N PHE A 203 3.01 1.32 11.26
CA PHE A 203 2.85 2.68 11.78
C PHE A 203 4.03 3.23 12.57
N PRO A 204 4.72 2.44 13.42
CA PRO A 204 5.94 2.89 14.08
C PRO A 204 7.00 3.41 13.09
N ALA A 205 7.17 2.72 11.96
CA ALA A 205 8.09 3.12 10.90
C ALA A 205 7.60 4.35 10.11
N ILE A 206 6.30 4.42 9.79
CA ILE A 206 5.71 5.58 9.08
C ILE A 206 5.77 6.86 9.93
N LEU A 207 5.52 6.72 11.23
CA LEU A 207 5.39 7.83 12.17
C LEU A 207 6.68 8.15 12.93
N GLY A 208 7.71 7.31 12.81
CA GLY A 208 9.01 7.53 13.44
C GLY A 208 8.98 7.44 14.96
N HIS A 209 8.18 6.52 15.52
CA HIS A 209 8.09 6.32 16.97
C HIS A 209 8.10 4.83 17.32
N ILE A 210 8.21 4.52 18.62
CA ILE A 210 8.13 3.15 19.15
C ILE A 210 6.72 2.93 19.71
N ALA A 211 6.17 1.73 19.50
CA ALA A 211 4.89 1.33 20.06
C ALA A 211 4.98 -0.01 20.80
N GLN A 212 4.23 -0.12 21.90
CA GLN A 212 3.99 -1.39 22.58
C GLN A 212 2.71 -2.01 22.04
N VAL A 213 2.81 -3.24 21.53
CA VAL A 213 1.72 -3.93 20.85
C VAL A 213 1.30 -5.13 21.67
N THR A 214 -0.01 -5.29 21.86
CA THR A 214 -0.60 -6.49 22.43
C THR A 214 -1.78 -6.91 21.58
N SER A 215 -1.77 -8.14 21.10
CA SER A 215 -2.85 -8.70 20.27
C SER A 215 -3.15 -10.12 20.71
N PRO A 216 -4.43 -10.55 20.78
CA PRO A 216 -4.73 -11.96 20.96
C PRO A 216 -4.30 -12.73 19.71
N TRP A 217 -3.86 -13.97 19.88
CA TRP A 217 -3.69 -14.88 18.75
C TRP A 217 -4.96 -15.71 18.51
N ARG A 218 -5.28 -15.98 17.24
CA ARG A 218 -6.64 -16.33 16.81
C ARG A 218 -7.22 -17.65 17.34
N ALA A 219 -6.42 -18.63 17.79
CA ALA A 219 -6.98 -19.94 18.19
C ALA A 219 -7.16 -20.15 19.70
N THR A 220 -6.45 -19.44 20.58
CA THR A 220 -6.72 -19.52 22.05
C THR A 220 -7.00 -18.18 22.70
N GLY A 221 -6.71 -17.06 22.03
CA GLY A 221 -6.85 -15.73 22.61
C GLY A 221 -5.73 -15.34 23.59
N GLU A 222 -4.71 -16.18 23.79
CA GLU A 222 -3.53 -15.76 24.54
C GLU A 222 -2.82 -14.62 23.78
N PRO A 223 -2.13 -13.73 24.51
CA PRO A 223 -1.56 -12.53 23.89
C PRO A 223 -0.24 -12.84 23.18
N VAL A 224 -0.10 -12.28 21.98
CA VAL A 224 1.18 -11.92 21.38
C VAL A 224 1.52 -10.50 21.81
N ARG A 225 2.75 -10.30 22.29
CA ARG A 225 3.32 -9.00 22.69
C ARG A 225 4.58 -8.74 21.90
N LEU A 226 4.81 -7.48 21.54
CA LEU A 226 6.06 -7.06 20.90
C LEU A 226 6.26 -5.54 21.04
N THR A 227 7.52 -5.12 20.96
CA THR A 227 7.93 -3.73 20.79
C THR A 227 8.09 -3.46 19.30
N ALA A 228 7.23 -2.65 18.70
CA ALA A 228 7.35 -2.27 17.30
C ALA A 228 8.11 -0.94 17.18
N ALA A 229 9.25 -0.95 16.50
CA ALA A 229 10.11 0.21 16.29
C ALA A 229 10.26 0.55 14.79
N PRO A 230 10.76 1.76 14.44
CA PRO A 230 10.86 2.15 13.04
C PRO A 230 11.78 1.28 12.18
N ASP A 231 12.77 0.63 12.79
CA ASP A 231 13.73 -0.27 12.16
C ASP A 231 13.31 -1.75 12.23
N GLY A 232 12.23 -2.05 12.94
CA GLY A 232 11.61 -3.37 12.99
C GLY A 232 11.08 -3.76 14.37
N PRO A 233 10.38 -4.90 14.44
CA PRO A 233 9.86 -5.42 15.70
C PRO A 233 10.95 -6.09 16.54
N THR A 234 10.86 -5.90 17.86
CA THR A 234 11.72 -6.48 18.90
C THR A 234 10.88 -7.03 20.05
N ASP A 235 11.49 -7.75 20.99
CA ASP A 235 10.83 -8.30 22.19
C ASP A 235 9.56 -9.11 21.88
N VAL A 236 9.58 -9.90 20.80
CA VAL A 236 8.41 -10.66 20.35
C VAL A 236 8.16 -11.85 21.29
N GLU A 237 6.97 -11.88 21.89
CA GLU A 237 6.52 -12.93 22.80
C GLU A 237 5.18 -13.51 22.34
N PRO A 238 5.08 -14.84 22.09
CA PRO A 238 6.19 -15.79 22.08
C PRO A 238 7.16 -15.51 20.93
N ALA A 239 8.44 -15.85 21.10
CA ALA A 239 9.48 -15.65 20.07
C ALA A 239 9.18 -16.37 18.75
N THR A 240 8.29 -17.37 18.79
CA THR A 240 7.82 -18.12 17.62
C THR A 240 6.67 -17.45 16.89
N ALA A 241 6.18 -16.29 17.34
CA ALA A 241 5.00 -15.66 16.77
C ALA A 241 5.16 -15.40 15.26
N VAL A 242 4.04 -15.52 14.55
CA VAL A 242 3.96 -15.35 13.10
C VAL A 242 2.76 -14.48 12.74
N VAL A 243 2.79 -13.88 11.55
CA VAL A 243 1.70 -13.13 10.94
C VAL A 243 1.17 -13.91 9.73
N SER A 244 -0.15 -13.98 9.58
CA SER A 244 -0.78 -14.43 8.35
C SER A 244 -0.96 -13.28 7.37
N LEU A 245 -0.57 -13.49 6.12
CA LEU A 245 -0.86 -12.60 5.02
C LEU A 245 -1.70 -13.35 4.01
N VAL A 246 -2.93 -12.90 3.80
CA VAL A 246 -3.80 -13.40 2.74
C VAL A 246 -3.73 -12.39 1.59
N THR A 247 -3.57 -12.87 0.37
CA THR A 247 -3.74 -12.03 -0.81
C THR A 247 -5.19 -11.58 -0.86
N ALA A 248 -5.41 -10.26 -0.82
CA ALA A 248 -6.74 -9.70 -0.97
C ALA A 248 -7.21 -9.87 -2.43
N ASP A 249 -8.41 -10.40 -2.64
CA ASP A 249 -9.15 -10.15 -3.88
C ASP A 249 -9.50 -8.66 -3.90
N VAL A 250 -9.39 -8.00 -5.05
CA VAL A 250 -9.59 -6.55 -5.20
C VAL A 250 -10.96 -6.12 -4.67
N PRO A 251 -11.01 -5.21 -3.68
CA PRO A 251 -12.29 -4.68 -3.28
C PRO A 251 -12.24 -3.17 -3.07
N THR A 252 -13.44 -2.62 -2.92
CA THR A 252 -13.67 -1.26 -2.48
C THR A 252 -13.24 -0.97 -1.04
N SER A 253 -12.82 -1.97 -0.25
CA SER A 253 -12.46 -1.84 1.18
C SER A 253 -11.20 -2.65 1.52
N MET A 254 -10.12 -1.96 1.93
CA MET A 254 -8.88 -2.57 2.43
C MET A 254 -9.14 -3.30 3.76
N ARG A 255 -10.01 -2.74 4.60
CA ARG A 255 -10.29 -3.31 5.91
C ARG A 255 -10.96 -4.68 5.81
N VAL A 256 -11.98 -4.81 4.96
CA VAL A 256 -12.78 -6.03 4.83
C VAL A 256 -12.01 -7.17 4.17
N SER A 257 -11.21 -6.84 3.17
CA SER A 257 -10.55 -7.83 2.31
C SER A 257 -9.18 -8.28 2.76
N PHE A 258 -8.47 -7.38 3.45
CA PHE A 258 -7.11 -7.61 3.88
C PHE A 258 -7.00 -7.59 5.40
N CYS A 259 -7.28 -6.45 6.05
CA CYS A 259 -7.00 -6.29 7.48
C CYS A 259 -7.72 -7.34 8.34
N ASN A 260 -8.98 -7.65 8.01
CA ASN A 260 -9.79 -8.66 8.71
C ASN A 260 -9.24 -10.10 8.60
N GLN A 261 -8.26 -10.34 7.73
CA GLN A 261 -7.63 -11.64 7.48
C GLN A 261 -6.15 -11.69 7.94
N VAL A 262 -5.59 -10.58 8.42
CA VAL A 262 -4.18 -10.46 8.80
C VAL A 262 -4.04 -10.50 10.32
N HIS A 263 -3.53 -11.62 10.84
CA HIS A 263 -3.53 -11.91 12.28
C HIS A 263 -2.20 -12.40 12.80
N PHE A 264 -2.00 -12.21 14.10
CA PHE A 264 -0.94 -12.87 14.85
C PHE A 264 -1.33 -14.31 15.24
N PHE A 265 -0.34 -15.19 15.22
CA PHE A 265 -0.39 -16.54 15.76
C PHE A 265 0.82 -16.79 16.67
N ALA A 266 0.67 -17.64 17.68
CA ALA A 266 1.77 -18.02 18.56
C ALA A 266 2.93 -18.75 17.82
N GLY A 267 2.62 -19.36 16.67
CA GLY A 267 3.60 -20.03 15.83
C GLY A 267 2.98 -20.61 14.56
N ALA A 268 3.85 -21.08 13.65
CA ALA A 268 3.44 -21.55 12.33
C ALA A 268 2.42 -22.70 12.37
N ASP A 269 2.54 -23.64 13.30
CA ASP A 269 1.62 -24.77 13.39
C ASP A 269 0.23 -24.34 13.91
N ALA A 270 0.18 -23.35 14.81
CA ALA A 270 -1.08 -22.74 15.24
C ALA A 270 -1.77 -22.01 14.09
N ALA A 271 -0.99 -21.33 13.23
CA ALA A 271 -1.51 -20.66 12.04
C ALA A 271 -2.04 -21.66 11.00
N LYS A 272 -1.30 -22.72 10.68
CA LYS A 272 -1.72 -23.74 9.68
C LYS A 272 -3.10 -24.34 9.99
N ASN A 273 -3.35 -24.66 11.26
CA ASN A 273 -4.64 -25.23 11.67
C ASN A 273 -5.80 -24.22 11.50
N SER A 274 -5.55 -22.95 11.80
CA SER A 274 -6.55 -21.89 11.67
C SER A 274 -6.78 -21.43 10.22
N LEU A 275 -5.81 -21.66 9.33
CA LEU A 275 -5.83 -21.23 7.93
C LEU A 275 -6.10 -22.39 6.96
N ALA A 276 -6.60 -23.53 7.45
CA ALA A 276 -6.89 -24.69 6.61
C ALA A 276 -7.87 -24.38 5.45
N GLU A 277 -8.74 -23.37 5.63
CA GLU A 277 -9.69 -22.88 4.62
C GLU A 277 -9.09 -21.80 3.69
N HIS A 278 -7.86 -21.34 3.95
CA HIS A 278 -7.14 -20.33 3.17
C HIS A 278 -5.76 -20.87 2.72
N PRO A 279 -5.73 -21.82 1.76
CA PRO A 279 -4.51 -22.52 1.36
C PRO A 279 -3.44 -21.59 0.74
N ASP A 280 -3.83 -20.42 0.24
CA ASP A 280 -2.93 -19.44 -0.37
C ASP A 280 -2.35 -18.44 0.65
N ALA A 281 -2.74 -18.52 1.92
CA ALA A 281 -2.22 -17.64 2.97
C ALA A 281 -0.74 -17.91 3.24
N LYS A 282 0.06 -16.83 3.26
CA LYS A 282 1.46 -16.89 3.68
C LYS A 282 1.54 -16.75 5.19
N ILE A 283 2.38 -17.57 5.82
CA ILE A 283 2.65 -17.51 7.26
C ILE A 283 4.11 -17.11 7.42
N LEU A 284 4.36 -15.93 7.98
CA LEU A 284 5.70 -15.36 8.08
C LEU A 284 6.05 -15.06 9.55
N PRO A 285 7.29 -15.26 9.99
CA PRO A 285 7.79 -14.67 11.22
C PRO A 285 7.51 -13.16 11.28
N VAL A 286 7.28 -12.62 12.47
CA VAL A 286 6.91 -11.19 12.65
C VAL A 286 7.92 -10.25 11.98
N ALA A 287 9.22 -10.53 12.10
CA ALA A 287 10.27 -9.74 11.46
C ALA A 287 10.18 -9.78 9.92
N GLU A 288 9.95 -10.97 9.33
CA GLU A 288 9.81 -11.10 7.88
C GLU A 288 8.52 -10.43 7.36
N ALA A 289 7.44 -10.43 8.15
CA ALA A 289 6.23 -9.71 7.80
C ALA A 289 6.45 -8.19 7.73
N PHE A 290 7.27 -7.63 8.62
CA PHE A 290 7.71 -6.24 8.54
C PHE A 290 8.51 -5.97 7.26
N ASP A 291 9.42 -6.88 6.89
CA ASP A 291 10.23 -6.76 5.67
C ASP A 291 9.38 -6.74 4.40
N VAL A 292 8.30 -7.54 4.35
CA VAL A 292 7.34 -7.52 3.25
C VAL A 292 6.62 -6.18 3.12
N GLY A 293 6.30 -5.52 4.24
CA GLY A 293 5.65 -4.20 4.26
C GLY A 293 6.59 -3.03 3.96
N ARG A 294 7.91 -3.22 4.08
CA ARG A 294 8.91 -2.15 3.97
C ARG A 294 8.85 -1.33 2.68
N PRO A 295 8.67 -1.91 1.47
CA PRO A 295 8.58 -1.11 0.25
C PRO A 295 7.38 -0.15 0.23
N ILE A 296 6.28 -0.50 0.90
CA ILE A 296 5.09 0.35 1.01
C ILE A 296 5.35 1.48 2.00
N ILE A 297 5.98 1.17 3.14
CA ILE A 297 6.39 2.16 4.14
C ILE A 297 7.33 3.21 3.52
N GLU A 298 8.36 2.76 2.79
CA GLU A 298 9.31 3.64 2.10
C GLU A 298 8.61 4.56 1.09
N GLN A 299 7.60 4.07 0.39
CA GLN A 299 6.82 4.89 -0.53
C GLN A 299 5.98 5.94 0.20
N ILE A 300 5.28 5.57 1.28
CA ILE A 300 4.50 6.52 2.07
C ILE A 300 5.39 7.65 2.59
N LEU A 301 6.61 7.31 3.03
CA LEU A 301 7.60 8.29 3.46
C LEU A 301 8.08 9.17 2.28
N ALA A 302 8.33 8.59 1.11
CA ALA A 302 8.76 9.34 -0.08
C ALA A 302 7.65 10.29 -0.60
N ASP A 303 6.39 9.84 -0.60
CA ASP A 303 5.24 10.64 -1.05
C ASP A 303 5.02 11.88 -0.16
N ASP A 304 5.33 11.81 1.14
CA ASP A 304 5.23 12.95 2.06
C ASP A 304 6.36 13.97 1.84
N THR A 305 7.61 13.52 1.63
CA THR A 305 8.74 14.43 1.35
C THR A 305 8.58 15.23 0.06
N ALA A 306 7.79 14.72 -0.89
CA ALA A 306 7.47 15.43 -2.13
C ALA A 306 6.48 16.59 -1.90
N SER A 307 5.73 16.59 -0.79
CA SER A 307 4.79 17.65 -0.41
C SER A 307 5.48 18.81 0.32
N ASP A 308 6.51 18.52 1.13
CA ASP A 308 7.25 19.51 1.93
C ASP A 308 8.24 20.39 1.13
N CYS A 309 8.43 20.10 -0.17
CA CYS A 309 9.33 20.85 -1.05
C CYS A 309 8.55 21.71 -2.06
N CYS A 310 7.84 22.73 -1.57
CA CYS A 310 7.34 23.86 -2.37
C CYS A 310 7.80 25.19 -1.76
#